data_AF-A0A352AFD5-F1
#
_entry.id   AF-A0A352AFD5-F1
#
_cell.length_a   1.000
_cell.length_b   1.000
_cell.length_c   1.000
_cell.angle_alpha   90.00
_cell.angle_beta   90.00
_cell.angle_gamma   90.00
#
_symmetry.space_group_name_H-M   'P 1'
#
loop_
_entity.id
_entity.type
_entity.pdbx_description
1 polymer ?
#
loop_
_entity_poly.entity_id
_entity_poly.type
_entity_poly.pdbx_seq_one_letter_code
_entity_poly.pdbx_strand_id
1 'polypeptide(L)' 'MLRLTWSVIEETPSIDLLTLTDTALVTSILQQITRKILLTGEEVCALHNYIDSKTNLIRDMAESRRI' A
#
# COMPACT_ATOMS: atom_id res chain seq x y z
N MET A 1 9.84 3.26 -7.71
CA MET A 1 8.86 3.42 -6.62
C MET A 1 7.61 2.59 -6.83
N LEU A 2 6.86 2.76 -7.93
CA LEU A 2 5.61 2.00 -8.17
C LEU A 2 5.74 0.48 -8.05
N ARG A 3 6.78 -0.12 -8.66
CA ARG A 3 7.03 -1.56 -8.52
C ARG A 3 7.29 -2.00 -7.08
N LEU A 4 7.98 -1.17 -6.28
CA LEU A 4 8.26 -1.46 -4.88
C LEU A 4 6.98 -1.38 -4.04
N THR A 5 6.14 -0.38 -4.30
CA THR A 5 4.81 -0.27 -3.70
C THR A 5 3.96 -1.50 -4.00
N TRP A 6 3.90 -1.93 -5.26
CA TRP A 6 3.19 -3.15 -5.63
C TRP A 6 3.80 -4.39 -4.99
N SER A 7 5.12 -4.58 -4.99
CA SER A 7 5.72 -5.72 -4.27
C SER A 7 5.36 -5.74 -2.78
N VAL A 8 5.37 -4.60 -2.10
CA VAL A 8 4.94 -4.53 -0.68
C VAL A 8 3.47 -4.88 -0.51
N ILE A 9 2.60 -4.43 -1.43
CA ILE A 9 1.18 -4.81 -1.44
C ILE A 9 1.04 -6.31 -1.68
N GLU A 10 1.84 -6.90 -2.56
CA GLU A 10 1.81 -8.34 -2.85
C GLU A 10 2.35 -9.20 -1.69
N GLU A 11 3.34 -8.69 -0.96
CA GLU A 11 3.88 -9.31 0.26
C GLU A 11 2.90 -9.18 1.44
N THR A 12 2.03 -8.17 1.43
CA THR A 12 1.03 -7.96 2.48
C THR A 12 -0.13 -8.95 2.29
N PRO A 13 -0.54 -9.69 3.33
CA PRO A 13 -1.66 -10.62 3.25
C PRO A 13 -2.95 -9.91 2.81
N SER A 14 -3.70 -10.51 1.88
CA SER A 14 -4.99 -9.97 1.41
C SER A 14 -5.98 -9.77 2.55
N ILE A 15 -5.92 -10.61 3.59
CA ILE A 15 -6.75 -10.47 4.79
C ILE A 15 -6.49 -9.14 5.51
N ASP A 16 -5.22 -8.71 5.60
CA ASP A 16 -4.84 -7.44 6.23
C ASP A 16 -5.22 -6.26 5.34
N LEU A 17 -5.06 -6.39 4.02
CA LEU A 17 -5.48 -5.36 3.06
C LEU A 17 -7.01 -5.13 3.07
N LEU A 18 -7.79 -6.19 3.29
CA LEU A 18 -9.26 -6.12 3.31
C LEU A 18 -9.83 -5.73 4.67
N THR A 19 -9.13 -6.04 5.76
CA THR A 19 -9.57 -5.70 7.13
C THR A 19 -9.23 -4.27 7.54
N LEU A 20 -8.18 -3.68 6.95
CA LEU A 20 -7.79 -2.30 7.24
C LEU A 20 -8.67 -1.28 6.50
N THR A 21 -9.02 -0.19 7.18
CA THR A 21 -9.59 1.02 6.56
C THR A 21 -8.61 1.64 5.58
N ASP A 22 -9.11 2.41 4.59
CA ASP A 22 -8.28 3.01 3.53
C ASP A 22 -7.04 3.72 4.07
N THR A 23 -7.25 4.58 5.07
CA THR A 23 -6.18 5.35 5.71
C THR A 23 -5.16 4.47 6.43
N ALA A 24 -5.61 3.37 7.03
CA ALA A 24 -4.76 2.45 7.76
C ALA A 24 -3.94 1.57 6.79
N LEU A 25 -4.54 1.15 5.68
CA LEU A 25 -3.88 0.43 4.60
C LEU A 25 -2.78 1.28 3.96
N VAL A 26 -3.10 2.53 3.60
CA VAL A 26 -2.13 3.48 3.03
C VAL A 26 -0.96 3.67 3.99
N THR A 27 -1.24 3.92 5.27
CA THR A 27 -0.21 4.11 6.29
C THR A 27 0.65 2.86 6.48
N SER A 28 0.04 1.67 6.48
CA SER A 28 0.76 0.40 6.63
C SER A 28 1.72 0.14 5.46
N ILE A 29 1.25 0.32 4.22
CA ILE A 29 2.07 0.17 3.02
C ILE A 29 3.20 1.20 3.02
N LEU A 30 2.90 2.46 3.35
CA LEU A 30 3.88 3.53 3.42
C LEU A 30 4.98 3.24 4.45
N GLN A 31 4.61 2.74 5.63
CA GLN A 31 5.56 2.32 6.66
C GLN A 31 6.45 1.17 6.18
N GLN A 32 5.87 0.15 5.53
CA GLN A 32 6.66 -0.95 4.97
C GLN A 32 7.65 -0.48 3.91
N ILE A 33 7.24 0.46 3.05
CA ILE A 33 8.14 1.05 2.04
C ILE A 33 9.24 1.87 2.71
N THR A 34 8.91 2.67 3.71
CA THR A 34 9.88 3.50 4.46
C THR A 34 10.88 2.63 5.24
N ARG A 35 10.52 1.40 5.60
CA ARG A 35 11.44 0.40 6.18
C ARG A 35 12.40 -0.18 5.14
N LYS A 36 11.98 -0.28 3.88
CA LYS A 36 12.81 -0.80 2.78
C LYS A 36 13.70 0.28 2.17
N ILE A 37 13.21 1.53 2.10
CA ILE A 37 13.92 2.65 1.49
C ILE A 37 13.77 3.92 2.34
N LEU A 38 14.79 4.76 2.36
CA LEU A 38 14.69 6.11 2.91
C LEU A 38 13.89 6.98 1.93
N LEU A 39 12.71 7.42 2.36
CA LEU A 39 11.88 8.39 1.66
C LEU A 39 12.08 9.78 2.27
N THR A 40 12.16 10.79 1.43
CA THR A 40 12.06 12.19 1.85
C THR A 40 10.60 12.57 2.16
N GLY A 41 10.37 13.64 2.93
CA GLY A 41 9.00 14.05 3.30
C GLY A 41 8.09 14.34 2.10
N GLU A 42 8.65 14.82 1.00
CA GLU A 42 7.91 15.04 -0.26
C GLU A 42 7.53 13.72 -0.93
N GLU A 43 8.46 12.76 -0.99
CA GLU A 43 8.19 11.43 -1.53
C GLU A 43 7.15 10.69 -0.70
N VAL A 44 7.18 10.82 0.63
CA VAL A 44 6.16 10.24 1.52
C VAL A 44 4.78 10.80 1.19
N CYS A 45 4.64 12.11 1.01
CA CYS A 45 3.36 12.73 0.65
C CYS A 45 2.88 12.32 -0.75
N ALA A 46 3.78 12.29 -1.73
CA ALA A 46 3.47 11.84 -3.08
C ALA A 46 3.02 10.37 -3.11
N LEU A 47 3.71 9.52 -2.34
CA LEU A 47 3.39 8.10 -2.26
C LEU A 47 2.09 7.85 -1.50
N HIS A 48 1.84 8.59 -0.42
CA HIS A 48 0.58 8.56 0.31
C HIS A 48 -0.59 8.85 -0.63
N ASN A 49 -0.55 9.98 -1.35
CA ASN A 49 -1.60 10.37 -2.29
C ASN A 49 -1.77 9.37 -3.44
N TYR A 50 -0.66 8.79 -3.90
CA TYR A 50 -0.68 7.75 -4.93
C TYR A 50 -1.37 6.48 -4.44
N ILE A 51 -0.98 5.95 -3.27
CA ILE A 51 -1.55 4.73 -2.69
C ILE A 51 -3.02 4.98 -2.36
N ASP A 52 -3.36 6.13 -1.78
CA ASP A 52 -4.73 6.53 -1.44
C ASP A 52 -5.64 6.51 -2.67
N SER A 53 -5.19 7.11 -3.77
CA SER A 53 -5.90 7.09 -5.06
C SER A 53 -6.01 5.68 -5.68
N LYS A 54 -5.15 4.74 -5.26
CA LYS A 54 -5.14 3.35 -5.72
C LYS A 54 -5.73 2.39 -4.71
N THR A 55 -6.22 2.84 -3.57
CA THR A 55 -6.75 1.98 -2.50
C THR A 55 -7.87 1.07 -3.00
N ASN A 56 -8.78 1.59 -3.82
CA ASN A 56 -9.84 0.79 -4.43
C ASN A 56 -9.28 -0.37 -5.27
N LEU A 57 -8.25 -0.10 -6.09
CA LEU A 57 -7.60 -1.12 -6.91
C LEU A 57 -6.86 -2.15 -6.04
N ILE A 58 -6.24 -1.71 -4.94
CA ILE A 58 -5.56 -2.60 -3.99
C ILE A 58 -6.57 -3.54 -3.33
N ARG A 59 -7.74 -3.04 -2.92
CA ARG A 59 -8.83 -3.89 -2.40
C ARG A 59 -9.35 -4.87 -3.45
N ASP A 60 -9.62 -4.41 -4.67
CA ASP A 60 -10.07 -5.29 -5.76
C ASP A 60 -9.08 -6.44 -6.01
N MET A 61 -7.78 -6.14 -6.00
CA MET A 61 -6.75 -7.18 -6.12
C MET A 61 -6.69 -8.09 -4.91
N ALA A 62 -6.79 -7.55 -3.70
CA ALA A 62 -6.77 -8.35 -2.47
C ALA A 62 -7.96 -9.32 -2.43
N GLU A 63 -9.14 -8.85 -2.85
CA GLU A 63 -10.35 -9.66 -2.99
C GLU A 63 -10.17 -10.74 -4.07
N SER A 64 -9.61 -10.37 -5.23
CA SER A 64 -9.31 -11.32 -6.32
C SER A 64 -8.31 -12.41 -5.90
N ARG A 65 -7.38 -12.09 -4.99
CA ARG A 65 -6.39 -13.04 -4.43
C ARG A 65 -6.93 -13.94 -3.33
N ARG A 66 -8.10 -13.61 -2.78
CA ARG A 66 -8.74 -14.41 -1.74
C ARG A 66 -9.36 -15.70 -2.31
N ILE A 67 -9.57 -15.76 -3.62
CA ILE A 67 -10.21 -16.86 -4.37
C ILE A 67 -9.24 -18.02 -4.59
#